data_AF-A0AAV3RRV8-F1
#
_entry.id   AF-A0AAV3RRV8-F1
#
_cell.length_a   1.000
_cell.length_b   1.000
_cell.length_c   1.000
_cell.angle_alpha   90.00
_cell.angle_beta   90.00
_cell.angle_gamma   90.00
#
_symmetry.space_group_name_H-M   'P 1'
#
loop_
_entity.id
_entity.type
_entity.pdbx_description
1 polymer ?
#
loop_
_entity_poly.entity_id
_entity_poly.type
_entity_poly.pdbx_seq_one_letter_code
_entity_poly.pdbx_strand_id
1 'polypeptide(L)'
;MADLSSHGPASFWTQADALLRKNLIFQKRNVKTNIRLTIIPLLLCVLLVVIQTIINNELDKPENKCGCACIDTNGDGQCEQVCGIEYSDLDQAFRCAIPQPPEWPPILQVPEPQYRAVQTDFLSFSDLPNESCKSTGSCPASILLTGNNRTLAQSLALNMFPTSFSFNPNDVWYSLANNVLGSASGTESTNYLEPAFSSDLPVYQVQSQCAQNSTFSVSFPLGSTEIQQDITCVRGLHLWRNSSTEVNDELYYGFRKGNSERKINELIAAYDFLNTSGNNFNLNVWYNASYKNDSGNQPITLTRVPRSINMASNSYLQFLIGPAARMVFEFTKEMPKHDLELRLDFSSLLGPLFFSWVIVQLFPVVLIAIVYEREHRLRIMMKMHGLNDGPYWMISYAYFLVLSSVYMLCFVVFGSVIGSIPFPMSCYFSV
;
A
#
# COMPACT_ATOMS: atom_id res chain seq x y z
N MET A 1 -15.37 53.42 -74.08
CA MET A 1 -16.16 52.39 -73.38
C MET A 1 -15.71 51.03 -73.87
N ALA A 2 -14.95 50.32 -73.05
CA ALA A 2 -14.79 48.88 -73.07
C ALA A 2 -14.48 48.50 -71.61
N ASP A 3 -15.39 47.78 -70.99
CA ASP A 3 -15.43 47.50 -69.56
C ASP A 3 -14.20 46.72 -69.09
N LEU A 4 -13.47 47.28 -68.10
CA LEU A 4 -12.58 46.50 -67.25
C LEU A 4 -13.46 45.65 -66.30
N SER A 5 -13.83 44.45 -66.74
CA SER A 5 -14.31 43.43 -65.82
C SER A 5 -13.15 42.97 -64.95
N SER A 6 -12.96 43.63 -63.81
CA SER A 6 -12.13 43.13 -62.73
C SER A 6 -12.67 41.77 -62.32
N HIS A 7 -11.97 40.69 -62.70
CA HIS A 7 -12.21 39.37 -62.14
C HIS A 7 -11.88 39.45 -60.65
N GLY A 8 -12.92 39.60 -59.82
CA GLY A 8 -12.79 39.53 -58.38
C GLY A 8 -12.14 38.21 -57.94
N PRO A 9 -11.55 38.16 -56.74
CA PRO A 9 -10.94 36.94 -56.22
C PRO A 9 -11.93 35.78 -56.31
N ALA A 10 -11.44 34.62 -56.76
CA ALA A 10 -12.24 33.41 -56.86
C ALA A 10 -12.97 33.13 -55.54
N SER A 11 -14.21 32.64 -55.62
CA SER A 11 -15.03 32.35 -54.44
C SER A 11 -14.29 31.40 -53.47
N PHE A 12 -14.59 31.51 -52.18
CA PHE A 12 -14.00 30.67 -51.14
C PHE A 12 -14.09 29.16 -51.47
N TRP A 13 -15.22 28.71 -52.01
CA TRP A 13 -15.46 27.32 -52.40
C TRP A 13 -14.57 26.84 -53.54
N THR A 14 -14.33 27.69 -54.55
CA THR A 14 -13.41 27.37 -55.65
C THR A 14 -11.95 27.32 -55.18
N GLN A 15 -11.58 28.16 -54.21
CA GLN A 15 -10.26 28.12 -53.59
C GLN A 15 -10.08 26.86 -52.71
N ALA A 16 -11.14 26.45 -52.00
CA ALA A 16 -11.16 25.25 -51.19
C ALA A 16 -11.02 23.96 -52.02
N ASP A 17 -11.78 23.80 -53.11
CA ASP A 17 -11.68 22.60 -53.97
C ASP A 17 -10.27 22.45 -54.58
N ALA A 18 -9.67 23.55 -55.03
CA ALA A 18 -8.32 23.55 -55.58
C ALA A 18 -7.26 23.12 -54.56
N LEU A 19 -7.32 23.65 -53.34
CA LEU A 19 -6.41 23.30 -52.24
C LEU A 19 -6.61 21.85 -51.77
N LEU A 20 -7.86 21.38 -51.70
CA LEU A 20 -8.18 20.00 -51.34
C LEU A 20 -7.63 19.02 -52.37
N ARG A 21 -7.86 19.26 -53.67
CA ARG A 21 -7.30 18.42 -54.74
C ARG A 21 -5.78 18.37 -54.69
N LYS A 22 -5.13 19.52 -54.46
CA LYS A 22 -3.67 19.58 -54.30
C LYS A 22 -3.20 18.73 -53.12
N ASN A 23 -3.81 18.88 -51.95
CA ASN A 23 -3.42 18.15 -50.75
C ASN A 23 -3.67 16.63 -50.90
N LEU A 24 -4.77 16.24 -51.54
CA LEU A 24 -5.05 14.84 -51.89
C LEU A 24 -4.03 14.27 -52.87
N ILE A 25 -3.65 15.01 -53.90
CA ILE A 25 -2.62 14.59 -54.86
C ILE A 25 -1.25 14.48 -54.17
N PHE A 26 -0.93 15.38 -53.24
CA PHE A 26 0.30 15.31 -52.44
C PHE A 26 0.35 14.05 -51.57
N GLN A 27 -0.75 13.72 -50.89
CA GLN A 27 -0.85 12.47 -50.14
C GLN A 27 -0.81 11.24 -51.05
N LYS A 28 -1.47 11.28 -52.22
CA LYS A 28 -1.43 10.20 -53.21
C LYS A 28 -0.04 9.98 -53.83
N ARG A 29 0.82 11.00 -53.86
CA ARG A 29 2.22 10.86 -54.29
C ARG A 29 3.11 10.29 -53.18
N ASN A 30 2.77 10.55 -51.93
CA ASN A 30 3.50 10.11 -50.73
C ASN A 30 2.91 8.84 -50.08
N VAL A 31 2.51 7.86 -50.90
CA VAL A 31 1.87 6.62 -50.46
C VAL A 31 2.72 5.85 -49.45
N LYS A 32 4.04 5.81 -49.63
CA LYS A 32 4.96 5.13 -48.70
C LYS A 32 4.89 5.70 -47.27
N THR A 33 4.77 7.02 -47.14
CA THR A 33 4.67 7.69 -45.84
C THR A 33 3.32 7.44 -45.20
N ASN A 34 2.23 7.48 -45.99
CA ASN A 34 0.88 7.19 -45.49
C ASN A 34 0.74 5.74 -45.02
N ILE A 35 1.29 4.78 -45.77
CA ILE A 35 1.33 3.36 -45.37
C ILE A 35 2.11 3.20 -44.05
N ARG A 36 3.26 3.87 -43.91
CA ARG A 36 4.04 3.83 -42.66
C ARG A 36 3.26 4.42 -41.48
N LEU A 37 2.54 5.52 -41.69
CA LEU A 37 1.68 6.14 -40.67
C LEU A 37 0.58 5.20 -40.19
N THR A 38 -0.03 4.41 -41.07
CA THR A 38 -1.08 3.46 -40.69
C THR A 38 -0.54 2.16 -40.06
N ILE A 39 0.65 1.70 -40.49
CA ILE A 39 1.24 0.44 -39.99
C ILE A 39 1.81 0.59 -38.57
N ILE A 40 2.43 1.73 -38.24
CA ILE A 40 3.08 1.91 -36.94
C ILE A 40 2.11 1.73 -35.76
N PRO A 41 0.92 2.36 -35.73
CA PRO A 41 -0.04 2.15 -34.65
C PRO A 41 -0.50 0.68 -34.55
N LEU A 42 -0.65 -0.01 -35.68
CA LEU A 42 -1.00 -1.44 -35.70
C LEU A 42 0.12 -2.30 -35.10
N LEU A 43 1.37 -2.03 -35.46
CA LEU A 43 2.53 -2.71 -34.87
C LEU A 43 2.62 -2.47 -33.35
N LEU A 44 2.36 -1.26 -32.88
CA LEU A 44 2.35 -0.94 -31.45
C LEU A 44 1.22 -1.69 -30.71
N CYS A 45 0.02 -1.78 -31.31
CA CYS A 45 -1.08 -2.55 -30.74
C CYS A 45 -0.74 -4.05 -30.67
N VAL A 46 -0.16 -4.62 -31.73
CA VAL A 46 0.27 -6.02 -31.74
C VAL A 46 1.38 -6.26 -30.71
N LEU A 47 2.35 -5.34 -30.60
CA LEU A 47 3.41 -5.43 -29.60
C LEU A 47 2.86 -5.47 -28.17
N LEU A 48 1.88 -4.61 -27.85
CA LEU A 48 1.22 -4.60 -26.55
C LEU A 48 0.53 -5.94 -26.25
N VAL A 49 -0.19 -6.51 -27.21
CA VAL A 49 -0.85 -7.81 -27.04
C VAL A 49 0.17 -8.93 -26.82
N VAL A 50 1.27 -8.93 -27.57
CA VAL A 50 2.34 -9.92 -27.41
C VAL A 50 2.98 -9.81 -26.03
N ILE A 51 3.32 -8.59 -25.58
CA ILE A 51 3.88 -8.34 -24.24
C ILE A 51 2.90 -8.80 -23.16
N GLN A 52 1.63 -8.41 -23.26
CA GLN A 52 0.58 -8.82 -22.32
C GLN A 52 0.45 -10.35 -22.26
N THR A 53 0.50 -11.02 -23.41
CA THR A 53 0.39 -12.49 -23.51
C THR A 53 1.59 -13.18 -22.85
N ILE A 54 2.81 -12.72 -23.14
CA ILE A 54 4.03 -13.27 -22.55
C ILE A 54 3.98 -13.13 -21.03
N ILE A 55 3.59 -11.96 -20.54
CA ILE A 55 3.61 -11.69 -19.10
C ILE A 55 2.46 -12.39 -18.38
N ASN A 56 1.26 -12.45 -18.96
CA ASN A 56 0.17 -13.26 -18.40
C ASN A 56 0.60 -14.72 -18.27
N ASN A 57 1.26 -15.28 -19.29
CA ASN A 57 1.76 -16.66 -19.24
C ASN A 57 2.83 -16.87 -18.16
N GLU A 58 3.66 -15.87 -17.90
CA GLU A 58 4.64 -15.90 -16.79
C GLU A 58 3.97 -15.76 -15.41
N LEU A 59 2.94 -14.92 -15.30
CA LEU A 59 2.16 -14.72 -14.07
C LEU A 59 1.20 -15.87 -13.79
N ASP A 60 0.78 -16.62 -14.82
CA ASP A 60 -0.13 -17.76 -14.71
C ASP A 60 0.55 -19.06 -14.24
N LYS A 61 1.88 -19.04 -14.04
CA LYS A 61 2.65 -20.15 -13.50
C LYS A 61 2.10 -20.61 -12.14
N PRO A 62 2.17 -21.91 -11.81
CA PRO A 62 1.65 -22.45 -10.56
C PRO A 62 2.28 -21.82 -9.32
N GLU A 63 3.56 -21.42 -9.39
CA GLU A 63 4.27 -20.69 -8.34
C GLU A 63 3.58 -19.37 -7.94
N ASN A 64 2.83 -18.77 -8.86
CA ASN A 64 2.11 -17.51 -8.68
C ASN A 64 0.61 -17.69 -8.37
N LYS A 65 0.16 -18.92 -8.09
CA LYS A 65 -1.22 -19.24 -7.73
C LYS A 65 -1.26 -19.95 -6.38
N CYS A 66 -2.46 -20.01 -5.79
CA CYS A 66 -2.67 -20.88 -4.64
C CYS A 66 -2.39 -22.33 -5.03
N GLY A 67 -1.71 -23.07 -4.16
CA GLY A 67 -1.44 -24.49 -4.35
C GLY A 67 -2.73 -25.30 -4.28
N CYS A 68 -2.81 -26.33 -5.13
CA CYS A 68 -3.98 -27.20 -5.23
C CYS A 68 -3.56 -28.66 -5.23
N ALA A 69 -4.33 -29.48 -4.52
CA ALA A 69 -4.19 -30.92 -4.53
C ALA A 69 -5.38 -31.57 -5.23
N CYS A 70 -5.11 -32.72 -5.83
CA CYS A 70 -6.10 -33.61 -6.40
C CYS A 70 -6.64 -34.52 -5.30
N ILE A 71 -7.90 -34.34 -4.90
CA ILE A 71 -8.52 -35.13 -3.83
C ILE A 71 -9.84 -35.70 -4.37
N ASP A 72 -10.04 -36.99 -4.15
CA ASP A 72 -11.34 -37.64 -4.36
C ASP A 72 -12.21 -37.42 -3.12
N THR A 73 -12.97 -36.33 -3.14
CA THR A 73 -13.88 -35.90 -2.05
C THR A 73 -15.07 -36.85 -1.88
N ASN A 74 -15.47 -37.58 -2.93
CA ASN A 74 -16.68 -38.39 -2.96
C ASN A 74 -16.41 -39.92 -2.93
N GLY A 75 -15.15 -40.35 -2.99
CA GLY A 75 -14.76 -41.76 -3.06
C GLY A 75 -15.15 -42.45 -4.38
N ASP A 76 -15.39 -41.67 -5.43
CA ASP A 76 -15.86 -42.13 -6.74
C ASP A 76 -14.71 -42.40 -7.73
N GLY A 77 -13.46 -42.19 -7.30
CA GLY A 77 -12.25 -42.30 -8.09
C GLY A 77 -11.97 -41.09 -8.99
N GLN A 78 -12.77 -40.01 -8.91
CA GLN A 78 -12.55 -38.79 -9.67
C GLN A 78 -11.75 -37.77 -8.86
N CYS A 79 -10.75 -37.22 -9.52
CA CYS A 79 -9.89 -36.19 -8.97
C CYS A 79 -10.62 -34.84 -8.99
N GLU A 80 -11.01 -34.31 -7.83
CA GLU A 80 -11.44 -32.93 -7.70
C GLU A 80 -10.25 -32.07 -7.26
N GLN A 81 -10.02 -30.96 -7.97
CA GLN A 81 -8.94 -30.04 -7.64
C GLN A 81 -9.38 -29.13 -6.49
N VAL A 82 -8.81 -29.35 -5.31
CA VAL A 82 -9.05 -28.53 -4.12
C VAL A 82 -7.84 -27.65 -3.87
N CYS A 83 -8.05 -26.34 -3.87
CA CYS A 83 -7.01 -25.34 -3.63
C CYS A 83 -7.07 -24.81 -2.21
N GLY A 84 -5.92 -24.60 -1.58
CA GLY A 84 -5.87 -24.12 -0.21
C GLY A 84 -4.45 -23.91 0.31
N ILE A 85 -4.35 -23.20 1.43
CA ILE A 85 -3.07 -22.92 2.10
C ILE A 85 -2.35 -24.23 2.46
N GLU A 86 -3.10 -25.28 2.81
CA GLU A 86 -2.57 -26.61 3.17
C GLU A 86 -1.79 -27.30 2.05
N TYR A 87 -2.06 -26.92 0.80
CA TYR A 87 -1.44 -27.49 -0.40
C TYR A 87 -0.47 -26.51 -1.07
N SER A 88 -0.11 -25.43 -0.38
CA SER A 88 0.67 -24.31 -0.91
C SER A 88 2.03 -24.20 -0.24
N ASP A 89 3.05 -23.82 -1.01
CA ASP A 89 4.34 -23.37 -0.46
C ASP A 89 4.19 -21.98 0.20
N LEU A 90 5.22 -21.55 0.96
CA LEU A 90 5.19 -20.26 1.69
C LEU A 90 4.83 -19.06 0.80
N ASP A 91 5.37 -19.00 -0.42
CA ASP A 91 5.10 -17.91 -1.37
C ASP A 91 3.71 -18.00 -2.02
N GLN A 92 3.15 -19.21 -2.13
CA GLN A 92 1.82 -19.47 -2.69
C GLN A 92 0.72 -19.20 -1.68
N ALA A 93 0.96 -19.50 -0.39
CA ALA A 93 -0.01 -19.34 0.69
C ALA A 93 -0.58 -17.92 0.80
N PHE A 94 0.25 -16.90 0.54
CA PHE A 94 -0.19 -15.50 0.55
C PHE A 94 -1.27 -15.19 -0.51
N ARG A 95 -1.35 -15.99 -1.57
CA ARG A 95 -2.23 -15.80 -2.73
C ARG A 95 -3.54 -16.58 -2.61
N CYS A 96 -3.64 -17.47 -1.63
CA CYS A 96 -4.85 -18.22 -1.39
C CYS A 96 -5.97 -17.36 -0.78
N ALA A 97 -7.21 -17.76 -1.06
CA ALA A 97 -8.40 -17.23 -0.44
C ALA A 97 -8.40 -17.52 1.06
N ILE A 98 -8.77 -16.51 1.84
CA ILE A 98 -9.00 -16.63 3.28
C ILE A 98 -10.39 -16.05 3.55
N PRO A 99 -11.44 -16.89 3.43
CA PRO A 99 -12.83 -16.43 3.60
C PRO A 99 -13.14 -16.09 5.07
N GLN A 100 -12.45 -16.73 6.02
CA GLN A 100 -12.60 -16.48 7.45
C GLN A 100 -11.21 -16.31 8.07
N PRO A 101 -10.71 -15.05 8.15
CA PRO A 101 -9.43 -14.78 8.78
C PRO A 101 -9.43 -15.12 10.27
N PRO A 102 -8.29 -15.56 10.82
CA PRO A 102 -8.16 -15.87 12.24
C PRO A 102 -8.34 -14.63 13.12
N GLU A 103 -8.83 -14.87 14.34
CA GLU A 103 -9.12 -13.84 15.34
C GLU A 103 -7.97 -13.76 16.34
N TRP A 104 -7.00 -12.88 16.07
CA TRP A 104 -5.80 -12.75 16.91
C TRP A 104 -6.05 -11.88 18.14
N PRO A 105 -5.57 -12.26 19.34
CA PRO A 105 -5.75 -11.45 20.53
C PRO A 105 -4.96 -10.14 20.41
N PRO A 106 -5.45 -9.02 20.98
CA PRO A 106 -4.76 -7.75 20.87
C PRO A 106 -3.47 -7.76 21.71
N ILE A 107 -2.37 -7.49 21.05
CA ILE A 107 -1.02 -7.53 21.62
C ILE A 107 -0.35 -6.15 21.56
N LEU A 108 0.61 -5.91 22.45
CA LEU A 108 1.49 -4.74 22.46
C LEU A 108 2.78 -5.00 21.69
N GLN A 109 3.39 -3.93 21.19
CA GLN A 109 4.80 -3.98 20.81
C GLN A 109 5.66 -3.86 22.07
N VAL A 110 6.36 -4.94 22.43
CA VAL A 110 7.23 -4.99 23.61
C VAL A 110 8.67 -5.21 23.15
N PRO A 111 9.64 -4.38 23.52
CA PRO A 111 11.01 -4.54 23.06
C PRO A 111 11.65 -5.85 23.51
N GLU A 112 12.55 -6.38 22.68
CA GLU A 112 13.39 -7.52 23.06
C GLU A 112 14.21 -7.21 24.32
N PRO A 113 14.55 -8.21 25.15
CA PRO A 113 15.26 -7.98 26.42
C PRO A 113 16.57 -7.20 26.28
N GLN A 114 17.28 -7.37 25.16
CA GLN A 114 18.52 -6.68 24.84
C GLN A 114 18.34 -5.18 24.51
N TYR A 115 17.15 -4.77 24.10
CA TYR A 115 16.85 -3.38 23.69
C TYR A 115 16.04 -2.60 24.73
N ARG A 116 15.53 -3.25 25.79
CA ARG A 116 14.76 -2.59 26.85
C ARG A 116 15.55 -1.48 27.55
N ALA A 117 14.86 -0.41 27.92
CA ALA A 117 15.45 0.74 28.60
C ALA A 117 16.14 0.37 29.93
N VAL A 118 17.35 0.89 30.10
CA VAL A 118 18.20 0.76 31.30
C VAL A 118 18.82 2.11 31.62
N GLN A 119 19.36 2.24 32.82
CA GLN A 119 20.12 3.41 33.23
C GLN A 119 21.34 3.62 32.31
N THR A 120 21.55 4.86 31.86
CA THR A 120 22.64 5.25 30.94
C THR A 120 23.18 6.63 31.29
N ASP A 121 24.42 6.90 30.89
CA ASP A 121 25.12 8.15 31.23
C ASP A 121 24.56 9.39 30.52
N PHE A 122 23.94 9.21 29.35
CA PHE A 122 23.30 10.29 28.58
C PHE A 122 21.90 10.68 29.06
N LEU A 123 21.32 9.94 30.03
CA LEU A 123 20.04 10.27 30.65
C LEU A 123 20.25 10.60 32.13
N SER A 124 19.62 11.68 32.61
CA SER A 124 19.75 12.12 34.00
C SER A 124 18.90 11.33 35.01
N PHE A 125 18.13 10.35 34.56
CA PHE A 125 17.20 9.59 35.39
C PHE A 125 17.83 8.30 35.93
N SER A 126 17.63 8.04 37.23
CA SER A 126 18.16 6.85 37.93
C SER A 126 17.09 5.85 38.34
N ASP A 127 15.88 5.97 37.78
CA ASP A 127 14.73 5.11 38.08
C ASP A 127 14.65 3.85 37.20
N LEU A 128 15.52 3.76 36.20
CA LEU A 128 15.73 2.57 35.38
C LEU A 128 16.75 1.61 36.01
N PRO A 129 16.66 0.30 35.73
CA PRO A 129 17.62 -0.68 36.23
C PRO A 129 18.97 -0.59 35.52
N ASN A 130 20.00 -1.18 36.14
CA ASN A 130 21.34 -1.26 35.58
C ASN A 130 21.40 -2.07 34.27
N GLU A 131 22.37 -1.74 33.41
CA GLU A 131 22.59 -2.38 32.10
C GLU A 131 22.80 -3.91 32.20
N SER A 132 23.23 -4.44 33.35
CA SER A 132 23.40 -5.88 33.58
C SER A 132 22.12 -6.70 33.40
N CYS A 133 20.93 -6.09 33.48
CA CYS A 133 19.68 -6.79 33.22
C CYS A 133 19.52 -7.21 31.75
N LYS A 134 20.17 -6.51 30.80
CA LYS A 134 20.11 -6.83 29.36
C LYS A 134 20.76 -8.18 29.10
N SER A 135 21.93 -8.41 29.70
CA SER A 135 22.68 -9.67 29.59
C SER A 135 21.97 -10.86 30.24
N THR A 136 21.15 -10.62 31.26
CA THR A 136 20.38 -11.67 31.95
C THR A 136 18.96 -11.85 31.40
N GLY A 137 18.53 -10.99 30.46
CA GLY A 137 17.17 -10.98 29.93
C GLY A 137 16.08 -10.55 30.93
N SER A 138 16.47 -10.03 32.10
CA SER A 138 15.58 -9.73 33.22
C SER A 138 15.06 -8.28 33.26
N CYS A 139 15.44 -7.45 32.28
CA CYS A 139 15.01 -6.05 32.25
C CYS A 139 13.47 -5.95 32.19
N PRO A 140 12.87 -5.09 33.03
CA PRO A 140 11.44 -4.80 32.97
C PRO A 140 11.09 -4.12 31.64
N ALA A 141 9.84 -4.29 31.22
CA ALA A 141 9.29 -3.56 30.10
C ALA A 141 8.63 -2.29 30.63
N SER A 142 9.27 -1.15 30.38
CA SER A 142 8.92 0.12 31.03
C SER A 142 8.00 0.99 30.14
N ILE A 143 7.11 1.74 30.78
CA ILE A 143 6.31 2.81 30.16
C ILE A 143 6.60 4.15 30.85
N LEU A 144 6.58 5.23 30.06
CA LEU A 144 6.65 6.60 30.59
C LEU A 144 5.25 7.17 30.81
N LEU A 145 5.13 8.02 31.82
CA LEU A 145 3.88 8.62 32.25
C LEU A 145 4.10 10.12 32.52
N THR A 146 3.17 10.93 32.04
CA THR A 146 3.10 12.35 32.39
C THR A 146 1.64 12.83 32.41
N GLY A 147 1.42 14.08 32.82
CA GLY A 147 0.10 14.70 32.88
C GLY A 147 -0.02 15.76 33.98
N ASN A 148 -1.12 16.52 33.98
CA ASN A 148 -1.30 17.63 34.92
C ASN A 148 -1.45 17.16 36.38
N ASN A 149 -2.06 15.99 36.60
CA ASN A 149 -2.23 15.41 37.93
C ASN A 149 -1.45 14.11 38.06
N ARG A 150 -0.27 14.22 38.69
CA ARG A 150 0.64 13.09 38.93
C ARG A 150 -0.01 11.94 39.68
N THR A 151 -0.73 12.23 40.75
CA THR A 151 -1.32 11.19 41.60
C THR A 151 -2.37 10.38 40.85
N LEU A 152 -3.20 11.06 40.06
CA LEU A 152 -4.21 10.43 39.22
C LEU A 152 -3.55 9.56 38.14
N ALA A 153 -2.61 10.12 37.37
CA ALA A 153 -1.92 9.41 36.31
C ALA A 153 -1.17 8.15 36.82
N GLN A 154 -0.51 8.25 37.98
CA GLN A 154 0.12 7.10 38.62
C GLN A 154 -0.90 6.04 39.05
N SER A 155 -2.05 6.45 39.61
CA SER A 155 -3.13 5.51 39.97
C SER A 155 -3.72 4.80 38.75
N LEU A 156 -3.88 5.51 37.63
CA LEU A 156 -4.33 4.93 36.36
C LEU A 156 -3.30 3.93 35.83
N ALA A 157 -2.02 4.29 35.87
CA ALA A 157 -0.96 3.41 35.40
C ALA A 157 -0.87 2.10 36.18
N LEU A 158 -1.08 2.12 37.50
CA LEU A 158 -1.09 0.89 38.31
C LEU A 158 -2.16 -0.12 37.86
N ASN A 159 -3.28 0.36 37.31
CA ASN A 159 -4.34 -0.50 36.76
C ASN A 159 -4.07 -0.95 35.31
N MET A 160 -3.03 -0.42 34.66
CA MET A 160 -2.67 -0.79 33.28
C MET A 160 -1.96 -2.14 33.23
N PHE A 161 -1.17 -2.50 34.26
CA PHE A 161 -0.52 -3.80 34.36
C PHE A 161 -1.14 -4.64 35.48
N PRO A 162 -1.86 -5.74 35.15
CA PRO A 162 -2.49 -6.56 36.17
C PRO A 162 -1.45 -7.32 37.00
N THR A 163 -1.84 -7.71 38.22
CA THR A 163 -1.03 -8.49 39.15
C THR A 163 -1.14 -10.00 38.94
N SER A 164 -2.10 -10.46 38.14
CA SER A 164 -2.39 -11.87 37.94
C SER A 164 -2.69 -12.19 36.48
N PHE A 165 -2.46 -13.44 36.12
CA PHE A 165 -2.83 -14.02 34.82
C PHE A 165 -4.09 -14.87 35.00
N SER A 166 -5.07 -14.67 34.12
CA SER A 166 -6.25 -15.55 34.05
C SER A 166 -6.20 -16.36 32.77
N PHE A 167 -6.21 -17.70 32.88
CA PHE A 167 -6.17 -18.59 31.74
C PHE A 167 -7.19 -19.69 31.86
N ASN A 168 -8.02 -19.83 30.82
CA ASN A 168 -8.94 -20.94 30.66
C ASN A 168 -8.55 -21.73 29.41
N PRO A 169 -8.11 -23.00 29.54
CA PRO A 169 -7.67 -23.81 28.40
C PRO A 169 -8.81 -24.12 27.41
N ASN A 170 -10.07 -24.02 27.83
CA ASN A 170 -11.21 -24.23 26.94
C ASN A 170 -11.46 -23.04 25.99
N ASP A 171 -10.92 -21.86 26.33
CA ASP A 171 -11.09 -20.64 25.55
C ASP A 171 -9.78 -19.85 25.56
N VAL A 172 -8.80 -20.39 24.83
CA VAL A 172 -7.42 -19.91 24.81
C VAL A 172 -7.36 -18.46 24.34
N TRP A 173 -7.97 -18.14 23.20
CA TRP A 173 -7.86 -16.81 22.58
C TRP A 173 -8.52 -15.71 23.42
N TYR A 174 -9.73 -15.95 23.92
CA TYR A 174 -10.41 -14.99 24.80
C TYR A 174 -9.66 -14.80 26.13
N SER A 175 -9.12 -15.89 26.69
CA SER A 175 -8.28 -15.81 27.89
C SER A 175 -7.04 -14.96 27.65
N LEU A 176 -6.35 -15.17 26.52
CA LEU A 176 -5.17 -14.41 26.13
C LEU A 176 -5.50 -12.91 25.94
N ALA A 177 -6.59 -12.59 25.26
CA ALA A 177 -7.03 -11.22 25.01
C ALA A 177 -7.33 -10.40 26.29
N ASN A 178 -7.83 -11.08 27.32
CA ASN A 178 -8.10 -10.48 28.63
C ASN A 178 -6.81 -10.08 29.39
N ASN A 179 -5.67 -10.66 29.04
CA ASN A 179 -4.39 -10.37 29.67
C ASN A 179 -3.55 -9.40 28.85
N VAL A 180 -2.69 -8.63 29.51
CA VAL A 180 -1.78 -7.72 28.81
C VAL A 180 -0.66 -8.51 28.16
N LEU A 181 -0.83 -8.82 26.88
CA LEU A 181 0.15 -9.51 26.06
C LEU A 181 0.91 -8.53 25.18
N GLY A 182 2.13 -8.90 24.81
CA GLY A 182 2.93 -8.20 23.83
C GLY A 182 4.00 -9.09 23.23
N SER A 183 4.58 -8.66 22.12
CA SER A 183 5.66 -9.38 21.46
C SER A 183 6.69 -8.40 20.93
N ALA A 184 7.92 -8.89 20.80
CA ALA A 184 9.01 -8.17 20.18
C ALA A 184 9.09 -8.36 18.66
N SER A 185 8.35 -9.33 18.11
CA SER A 185 8.34 -9.57 16.67
C SER A 185 7.94 -8.32 15.91
N GLY A 186 8.60 -8.09 14.77
CA GLY A 186 8.18 -7.09 13.80
C GLY A 186 6.84 -7.49 13.20
N THR A 187 5.99 -6.49 12.97
CA THR A 187 4.70 -6.66 12.31
C THR A 187 4.86 -6.68 10.79
N GLU A 188 3.91 -7.32 10.11
CA GLU A 188 3.85 -7.39 8.66
C GLU A 188 2.88 -6.35 8.08
N SER A 189 2.82 -6.27 6.75
CA SER A 189 1.87 -5.41 6.03
C SER A 189 0.40 -5.86 6.15
N THR A 190 0.16 -7.11 6.56
CA THR A 190 -1.16 -7.69 6.79
C THR A 190 -1.15 -8.53 8.05
N ASN A 191 -2.30 -8.72 8.68
CA ASN A 191 -2.46 -9.50 9.91
C ASN A 191 -3.20 -10.84 9.70
N TYR A 192 -3.08 -11.46 8.51
CA TYR A 192 -3.63 -12.80 8.29
C TYR A 192 -2.91 -13.84 9.15
N LEU A 193 -1.61 -13.65 9.35
CA LEU A 193 -0.79 -14.41 10.27
C LEU A 193 -0.11 -13.40 11.21
N GLU A 194 -0.36 -13.52 12.51
CA GLU A 194 0.21 -12.60 13.50
C GLU A 194 1.63 -13.04 13.87
N PRO A 195 2.68 -12.25 13.56
CA PRO A 195 4.06 -12.61 13.84
C PRO A 195 4.37 -12.92 15.30
N ALA A 196 3.57 -12.44 16.26
CA ALA A 196 3.73 -12.82 17.66
C ALA A 196 3.51 -14.31 17.95
N PHE A 197 2.76 -15.00 17.10
CA PHE A 197 2.39 -16.42 17.23
C PHE A 197 3.01 -17.32 16.16
N SER A 198 3.69 -16.73 15.18
CA SER A 198 4.36 -17.45 14.09
C SER A 198 5.88 -17.26 14.05
N SER A 199 6.44 -16.46 14.96
CA SER A 199 7.89 -16.32 15.11
C SER A 199 8.40 -17.15 16.27
N ASP A 200 9.68 -17.53 16.23
CA ASP A 200 10.34 -18.26 17.33
C ASP A 200 10.56 -17.40 18.59
N LEU A 201 9.97 -16.20 18.65
CA LEU A 201 10.08 -15.28 19.79
C LEU A 201 8.97 -15.57 20.82
N PRO A 202 9.26 -15.46 22.12
CA PRO A 202 8.25 -15.64 23.14
C PRO A 202 7.25 -14.48 23.13
N VAL A 203 6.01 -14.79 23.49
CA VAL A 203 5.00 -13.78 23.80
C VAL A 203 5.22 -13.35 25.25
N TYR A 204 5.27 -12.04 25.48
CA TYR A 204 5.42 -11.47 26.80
C TYR A 204 4.06 -11.18 27.41
N GLN A 205 3.84 -11.66 28.62
CA GLN A 205 2.75 -11.17 29.45
C GLN A 205 3.27 -10.08 30.38
N VAL A 206 2.79 -8.85 30.24
CA VAL A 206 3.23 -7.73 31.07
C VAL A 206 2.40 -7.64 32.34
N GLN A 207 3.05 -7.82 33.49
CA GLN A 207 2.41 -7.76 34.82
C GLN A 207 3.16 -6.81 35.74
N SER A 208 2.51 -6.29 36.78
CA SER A 208 3.17 -5.43 37.78
C SER A 208 4.28 -6.16 38.55
N GLN A 209 4.11 -7.47 38.77
CA GLN A 209 5.05 -8.36 39.45
C GLN A 209 4.96 -9.74 38.80
N CYS A 210 6.10 -10.41 38.61
CA CYS A 210 6.15 -11.77 38.08
C CYS A 210 6.59 -12.75 39.17
N ALA A 211 5.98 -13.94 39.20
CA ALA A 211 6.45 -15.05 40.03
C ALA A 211 7.77 -15.63 39.50
N GLN A 212 8.49 -16.40 40.32
CA GLN A 212 9.69 -17.10 39.83
C GLN A 212 9.30 -18.18 38.81
N ASN A 213 10.03 -18.27 37.69
CA ASN A 213 9.80 -19.23 36.60
C ASN A 213 8.40 -19.17 35.97
N SER A 214 7.87 -17.96 35.76
CA SER A 214 6.59 -17.71 35.10
C SER A 214 6.67 -17.80 33.57
N THR A 215 7.19 -18.90 33.06
CA THR A 215 7.16 -19.25 31.64
C THR A 215 6.34 -20.52 31.47
N PHE A 216 5.36 -20.47 30.58
CA PHE A 216 4.54 -21.63 30.24
C PHE A 216 4.25 -21.62 28.75
N SER A 217 4.14 -22.80 28.16
CA SER A 217 3.79 -22.96 26.75
C SER A 217 2.29 -23.17 26.61
N VAL A 218 1.70 -22.57 25.59
CA VAL A 218 0.30 -22.78 25.19
C VAL A 218 0.31 -23.34 23.78
N SER A 219 -0.42 -24.43 23.56
CA SER A 219 -0.70 -24.94 22.22
C SER A 219 -2.05 -24.46 21.74
N PHE A 220 -2.14 -24.11 20.46
CA PHE A 220 -3.39 -23.77 19.79
C PHE A 220 -3.41 -24.31 18.37
N PRO A 221 -4.59 -24.68 17.84
CA PRO A 221 -4.72 -25.13 16.47
C PRO A 221 -4.64 -23.93 15.51
N LEU A 222 -3.81 -24.05 14.47
CA LEU A 222 -3.78 -23.13 13.34
C LEU A 222 -3.95 -23.91 12.04
N GLY A 223 -5.19 -23.98 11.54
CA GLY A 223 -5.52 -24.87 10.42
C GLY A 223 -5.39 -26.34 10.83
N SER A 224 -4.55 -27.09 10.13
CA SER A 224 -4.30 -28.52 10.38
C SER A 224 -3.12 -28.81 11.31
N THR A 225 -2.36 -27.79 11.74
CA THR A 225 -1.19 -27.93 12.60
C THR A 225 -1.42 -27.33 13.99
N GLU A 226 -0.80 -27.90 15.02
CA GLU A 226 -0.75 -27.31 16.35
C GLU A 226 0.54 -26.50 16.49
N ILE A 227 0.40 -25.23 16.88
CA ILE A 227 1.53 -24.35 17.17
C ILE A 227 1.68 -24.25 18.67
N GLN A 228 2.91 -24.44 19.15
CA GLN A 228 3.27 -24.23 20.55
C GLN A 228 3.93 -22.87 20.71
N GLN A 229 3.36 -22.02 21.56
CA GLN A 229 3.86 -20.69 21.85
C GLN A 229 4.26 -20.56 23.31
N ASP A 230 5.50 -20.09 23.55
CA ASP A 230 5.97 -19.78 24.89
C ASP A 230 5.49 -18.40 25.33
N ILE A 231 4.84 -18.36 26.50
CA ILE A 231 4.38 -17.15 27.17
C ILE A 231 5.25 -16.92 28.40
N THR A 232 5.92 -15.77 28.44
CA THR A 232 6.86 -15.39 29.49
C THR A 232 6.37 -14.15 30.22
N CYS A 233 6.28 -14.18 31.55
CA CYS A 233 5.94 -12.97 32.30
C CYS A 233 7.11 -11.97 32.27
N VAL A 234 6.79 -10.71 32.01
CA VAL A 234 7.73 -9.59 32.10
C VAL A 234 7.17 -8.55 33.05
N ARG A 235 8.03 -8.08 33.95
CA ARG A 235 7.66 -7.00 34.87
C ARG A 235 7.45 -5.70 34.10
N GLY A 236 6.25 -5.16 34.17
CA GLY A 236 5.91 -3.83 33.71
C GLY A 236 6.34 -2.77 34.71
N LEU A 237 7.08 -1.76 34.26
CA LEU A 237 7.54 -0.65 35.12
C LEU A 237 6.92 0.68 34.68
N HIS A 238 6.48 1.46 35.63
CA HIS A 238 5.86 2.76 35.43
C HIS A 238 6.83 3.87 35.85
N LEU A 239 7.19 4.76 34.93
CA LEU A 239 8.14 5.83 35.17
C LEU A 239 7.49 7.19 34.94
N TRP A 240 7.66 8.12 35.89
CA TRP A 240 7.04 9.45 35.82
C TRP A 240 8.00 10.49 35.27
N ARG A 241 7.51 11.35 34.38
CA ARG A 241 8.21 12.55 33.89
C ARG A 241 7.37 13.80 34.11
N ASN A 242 8.00 14.91 34.45
CA ASN A 242 7.28 16.11 34.86
C ASN A 242 6.66 16.86 33.67
N SER A 243 7.18 16.64 32.47
CA SER A 243 6.75 17.32 31.25
C SER A 243 6.72 16.38 30.05
N SER A 244 5.88 16.68 29.07
CA SER A 244 5.87 15.98 27.77
C SER A 244 7.19 16.15 27.00
N THR A 245 7.92 17.24 27.24
CA THR A 245 9.25 17.47 26.68
C THR A 245 10.28 16.48 27.23
N GLU A 246 10.27 16.22 28.54
CA GLU A 246 11.14 15.19 29.14
C GLU A 246 10.84 13.80 28.57
N VAL A 247 9.55 13.46 28.39
CA VAL A 247 9.14 12.21 27.75
C VAL A 247 9.68 12.13 26.32
N ASN A 248 9.52 13.20 25.55
CA ASN A 248 9.99 13.24 24.16
C ASN A 248 11.51 13.13 24.06
N ASP A 249 12.25 13.82 24.93
CA ASP A 249 13.71 13.77 24.97
C ASP A 249 14.21 12.37 25.32
N GLU A 250 13.61 11.70 26.32
CA GLU A 250 13.98 10.34 26.68
C GLU A 250 13.66 9.33 25.57
N LEU A 251 12.50 9.44 24.93
CA LEU A 251 12.15 8.60 23.77
C LEU A 251 13.12 8.85 22.60
N TYR A 252 13.49 10.10 22.34
CA TYR A 252 14.44 10.46 21.30
C TYR A 252 15.83 9.91 21.57
N TYR A 253 16.36 10.11 22.78
CA TYR A 253 17.65 9.55 23.20
C TYR A 253 17.63 8.02 23.28
N GLY A 254 16.46 7.40 23.50
CA GLY A 254 16.29 5.95 23.45
C GLY A 254 16.53 5.35 22.06
N PHE A 255 16.36 6.14 21.00
CA PHE A 255 16.63 5.72 19.63
C PHE A 255 18.13 5.71 19.31
N ARG A 256 18.61 4.69 18.60
CA ARG A 256 20.04 4.48 18.26
C ARG A 256 20.76 5.67 17.59
N LYS A 257 20.03 6.60 16.96
CA LYS A 257 20.61 7.81 16.34
C LYS A 257 20.41 9.08 17.19
N GLY A 258 19.66 9.00 18.27
CA GLY A 258 19.37 10.13 19.15
C GLY A 258 20.45 10.36 20.20
N ASN A 259 21.19 9.32 20.60
CA ASN A 259 22.29 9.43 21.57
C ASN A 259 23.68 9.27 20.92
N SER A 260 24.72 9.81 21.58
CA SER A 260 26.11 9.78 21.12
C SER A 260 26.73 8.38 21.12
N GLU A 261 26.24 7.49 21.98
CA GLU A 261 26.76 6.12 22.16
C GLU A 261 26.18 5.11 21.16
N ARG A 262 25.16 5.51 20.40
CA ARG A 262 24.36 4.65 19.50
C ARG A 262 23.73 3.43 20.18
N LYS A 263 23.46 3.51 21.49
CA LYS A 263 22.76 2.46 22.25
C LYS A 263 21.26 2.54 22.00
N ILE A 264 20.57 1.40 22.09
CA ILE A 264 19.11 1.33 22.05
C ILE A 264 18.60 1.18 23.48
N ASN A 265 17.72 2.10 23.86
CA ASN A 265 16.98 2.09 25.12
C ASN A 265 15.50 2.28 24.81
N GLU A 266 14.84 1.18 24.51
CA GLU A 266 13.46 1.18 24.05
C GLU A 266 12.47 0.98 25.20
N LEU A 267 11.37 1.70 25.13
CA LEU A 267 10.24 1.67 26.05
C LEU A 267 9.02 1.11 25.30
N ILE A 268 8.07 0.47 26.01
CA ILE A 268 6.86 -0.07 25.37
C ILE A 268 6.07 1.07 24.70
N ALA A 269 5.81 2.12 25.48
CA ALA A 269 5.04 3.30 25.09
C ALA A 269 5.23 4.42 26.12
N ALA A 270 4.79 5.62 25.77
CA ALA A 270 4.56 6.69 26.74
C ALA A 270 3.11 7.15 26.72
N TYR A 271 2.62 7.61 27.88
CA TYR A 271 1.26 8.08 28.07
C TYR A 271 1.26 9.45 28.76
N ASP A 272 0.51 10.38 28.20
CA ASP A 272 0.29 11.72 28.77
C ASP A 272 -1.19 11.87 28.99
N PHE A 273 -1.56 11.91 30.27
CA PHE A 273 -2.95 12.04 30.69
C PHE A 273 -3.43 13.50 30.67
N LEU A 274 -2.64 14.46 30.19
CA LEU A 274 -3.03 15.85 29.96
C LEU A 274 -3.85 16.41 31.15
N ASN A 275 -5.07 16.89 30.90
CA ASN A 275 -6.04 17.38 31.89
C ASN A 275 -7.14 16.34 32.21
N THR A 276 -6.82 15.06 32.17
CA THR A 276 -7.74 13.97 32.57
C THR A 276 -8.22 14.17 34.01
N SER A 277 -9.52 13.96 34.23
CA SER A 277 -10.22 14.13 35.50
C SER A 277 -11.39 13.14 35.61
N GLY A 278 -12.20 13.21 36.66
CA GLY A 278 -13.40 12.36 36.79
C GLY A 278 -14.46 12.54 35.69
N ASN A 279 -14.42 13.65 34.94
CA ASN A 279 -15.43 13.98 33.92
C ASN A 279 -14.88 14.03 32.49
N ASN A 280 -13.56 13.98 32.33
CA ASN A 280 -12.90 14.15 31.04
C ASN A 280 -11.70 13.21 30.92
N PHE A 281 -11.59 12.54 29.78
CA PHE A 281 -10.48 11.63 29.47
C PHE A 281 -9.72 12.14 28.24
N ASN A 282 -8.59 12.77 28.49
CA ASN A 282 -7.70 13.29 27.45
C ASN A 282 -6.36 12.56 27.54
N LEU A 283 -6.04 11.81 26.49
CA LEU A 283 -4.88 10.93 26.46
C LEU A 283 -4.10 11.12 25.17
N ASN A 284 -2.79 11.33 25.30
CA ASN A 284 -1.84 11.14 24.21
C ASN A 284 -1.03 9.86 24.45
N VAL A 285 -0.84 9.07 23.40
CA VAL A 285 -0.06 7.83 23.43
C VAL A 285 1.08 7.96 22.42
N TRP A 286 2.32 7.82 22.88
CA TRP A 286 3.49 7.71 22.03
C TRP A 286 3.85 6.23 21.87
N TYR A 287 4.04 5.82 20.64
CA TYR A 287 4.42 4.46 20.27
C TYR A 287 5.61 4.51 19.30
N ASN A 288 6.38 3.43 19.25
CA ASN A 288 7.52 3.36 18.35
C ASN A 288 7.07 3.12 16.90
N ALA A 289 7.12 4.17 16.09
CA ALA A 289 6.80 4.09 14.66
C ALA A 289 7.94 3.49 13.81
N SER A 290 9.12 3.23 14.37
CA SER A 290 10.25 2.67 13.62
C SER A 290 9.94 1.27 13.06
N TYR A 291 9.03 0.53 13.71
CA TYR A 291 8.56 -0.77 13.23
C TYR A 291 7.76 -0.71 11.93
N LYS A 292 7.26 0.47 11.53
CA LYS A 292 6.53 0.68 10.27
C LYS A 292 7.39 0.47 9.02
N ASN A 293 8.72 0.56 9.19
CA ASN A 293 9.72 0.54 8.12
C ASN A 293 9.31 1.37 6.88
N ASP A 294 8.79 2.58 7.13
CA ASP A 294 8.27 3.44 6.07
C ASP A 294 9.42 3.97 5.20
N SER A 295 9.56 3.38 4.03
CA SER A 295 10.51 3.77 2.98
C SER A 295 9.86 4.61 1.88
N GLY A 296 8.56 4.91 1.97
CA GLY A 296 7.77 5.62 0.96
C GLY A 296 7.42 4.82 -0.30
N ASN A 297 8.17 3.77 -0.62
CA ASN A 297 8.00 2.96 -1.84
C ASN A 297 7.38 1.57 -1.59
N GLN A 298 7.23 1.15 -0.33
CA GLN A 298 6.73 -0.16 0.05
C GLN A 298 5.46 -0.04 0.90
N PRO A 299 4.59 -1.07 0.92
CA PRO A 299 3.46 -1.13 1.84
C PRO A 299 3.93 -0.95 3.28
N ILE A 300 3.29 -0.05 4.01
CA ILE A 300 3.63 0.27 5.40
C ILE A 300 3.20 -0.90 6.29
N THR A 301 4.07 -1.37 7.18
CA THR A 301 3.72 -2.44 8.11
C THR A 301 2.76 -1.95 9.20
N LEU A 302 1.95 -2.86 9.72
CA LEU A 302 0.95 -2.57 10.75
C LEU A 302 1.62 -2.17 12.07
N THR A 303 0.88 -1.52 12.98
CA THR A 303 1.40 -1.21 14.32
C THR A 303 0.41 -1.58 15.43
N ARG A 304 0.96 -2.12 16.52
CA ARG A 304 0.22 -2.64 17.69
C ARG A 304 -0.23 -1.54 18.66
N VAL A 305 -0.82 -0.46 18.12
CA VAL A 305 -1.32 0.70 18.90
C VAL A 305 -2.66 0.43 19.61
N PRO A 306 -3.62 -0.31 19.03
CA PRO A 306 -4.95 -0.48 19.65
C PRO A 306 -4.91 -1.04 21.07
N ARG A 307 -3.99 -1.98 21.37
CA ARG A 307 -3.87 -2.55 22.72
C ARG A 307 -3.41 -1.52 23.75
N SER A 308 -2.50 -0.62 23.39
CA SER A 308 -2.03 0.48 24.26
C SER A 308 -3.18 1.41 24.64
N ILE A 309 -4.04 1.74 23.68
CA ILE A 309 -5.21 2.59 23.91
C ILE A 309 -6.26 1.87 24.77
N ASN A 310 -6.54 0.60 24.48
CA ASN A 310 -7.47 -0.20 25.26
C ASN A 310 -7.04 -0.31 26.73
N MET A 311 -5.74 -0.51 26.99
CA MET A 311 -5.19 -0.57 28.35
C MET A 311 -5.39 0.73 29.12
N ALA A 312 -5.06 1.88 28.53
CA ALA A 312 -5.24 3.18 29.17
C ALA A 312 -6.72 3.56 29.35
N SER A 313 -7.57 3.16 28.41
CA SER A 313 -9.03 3.36 28.51
C SER A 313 -9.63 2.50 29.62
N ASN A 314 -9.17 1.24 29.73
CA ASN A 314 -9.59 0.32 30.78
C ASN A 314 -9.20 0.81 32.17
N SER A 315 -7.98 1.32 32.35
CA SER A 315 -7.57 1.87 33.65
C SER A 315 -8.40 3.07 34.06
N TYR A 316 -8.79 3.92 33.11
CA TYR A 316 -9.68 5.05 33.36
C TYR A 316 -11.11 4.63 33.72
N LEU A 317 -11.66 3.63 33.02
CA LEU A 317 -12.98 3.06 33.37
C LEU A 317 -12.99 2.46 34.77
N GLN A 318 -11.92 1.75 35.15
CA GLN A 318 -11.78 1.19 36.49
C GLN A 318 -11.72 2.27 37.58
N PHE A 319 -11.10 3.41 37.27
CA PHE A 319 -11.07 4.57 38.15
C PHE A 319 -12.45 5.22 38.33
N LEU A 320 -13.25 5.33 37.26
CA LEU A 320 -14.57 5.98 37.30
C LEU A 320 -15.68 5.12 37.89
N ILE A 321 -15.79 3.88 37.43
CA ILE A 321 -16.94 3.00 37.72
C ILE A 321 -16.59 1.99 38.81
N GLY A 322 -15.31 1.62 38.91
CA GLY A 322 -14.80 0.63 39.85
C GLY A 322 -14.08 -0.53 39.15
N PRO A 323 -13.42 -1.42 39.92
CA PRO A 323 -12.46 -2.41 39.41
C PRO A 323 -13.08 -3.49 38.50
N ALA A 324 -14.41 -3.66 38.54
CA ALA A 324 -15.14 -4.60 37.69
C ALA A 324 -15.40 -4.06 36.28
N ALA A 325 -15.35 -2.74 36.07
CA ALA A 325 -15.61 -2.14 34.78
C ALA A 325 -14.46 -2.40 33.80
N ARG A 326 -14.78 -3.03 32.67
CA ARG A 326 -13.80 -3.39 31.63
C ARG A 326 -14.42 -3.24 30.24
N MET A 327 -13.69 -2.56 29.37
CA MET A 327 -13.85 -2.57 27.92
C MET A 327 -13.08 -3.75 27.35
N VAL A 328 -13.82 -4.83 27.05
CA VAL A 328 -13.26 -6.05 26.49
C VAL A 328 -12.81 -5.79 25.05
N PHE A 329 -11.57 -6.15 24.75
CA PHE A 329 -11.03 -6.14 23.39
C PHE A 329 -10.60 -7.57 23.09
N GLU A 330 -11.46 -8.31 22.39
CA GLU A 330 -11.33 -9.76 22.21
C GLU A 330 -10.29 -10.09 21.14
N PHE A 331 -10.37 -9.45 19.97
CA PHE A 331 -9.48 -9.78 18.87
C PHE A 331 -9.30 -8.66 17.85
N THR A 332 -8.27 -8.80 17.04
CA THR A 332 -8.04 -8.11 15.79
C THR A 332 -8.04 -9.13 14.66
N LYS A 333 -8.81 -8.87 13.60
CA LYS A 333 -8.86 -9.74 12.42
C LYS A 333 -8.84 -8.93 11.14
N GLU A 334 -8.31 -9.55 10.10
CA GLU A 334 -8.33 -8.99 8.74
C GLU A 334 -9.71 -9.16 8.09
N MET A 335 -9.89 -8.48 6.95
CA MET A 335 -11.04 -8.70 6.10
C MET A 335 -10.90 -10.02 5.32
N PRO A 336 -12.00 -10.74 5.05
CA PRO A 336 -11.98 -11.87 4.13
C PRO A 336 -11.37 -11.50 2.78
N LYS A 337 -10.47 -12.34 2.27
CA LYS A 337 -9.90 -12.19 0.91
C LYS A 337 -10.22 -13.39 0.05
N HIS A 338 -10.35 -13.12 -1.25
CA HIS A 338 -10.43 -14.14 -2.29
C HIS A 338 -9.02 -14.46 -2.80
N ASP A 339 -8.91 -15.48 -3.66
CA ASP A 339 -7.65 -15.81 -4.30
C ASP A 339 -7.08 -14.61 -5.06
N LEU A 340 -5.78 -14.37 -4.88
CA LEU A 340 -5.10 -13.23 -5.47
C LEU A 340 -4.53 -13.63 -6.82
N GLU A 341 -5.23 -13.24 -7.88
CA GLU A 341 -4.72 -13.36 -9.24
C GLU A 341 -3.89 -12.12 -9.60
N LEU A 342 -2.56 -12.28 -9.71
CA LEU A 342 -1.71 -11.22 -10.23
C LEU A 342 -1.99 -11.02 -11.73
N ARG A 343 -2.83 -10.04 -12.05
CA ARG A 343 -3.04 -9.57 -13.43
C ARG A 343 -2.42 -8.19 -13.57
N LEU A 344 -1.30 -8.10 -14.30
CA LEU A 344 -0.72 -6.81 -14.65
C LEU A 344 -1.35 -6.33 -15.95
N ASP A 345 -2.07 -5.22 -15.90
CA ASP A 345 -2.61 -4.59 -17.10
C ASP A 345 -1.58 -3.60 -17.69
N PHE A 346 -0.75 -4.08 -18.62
CA PHE A 346 0.22 -3.24 -19.32
C PHE A 346 -0.45 -2.24 -20.25
N SER A 347 -1.70 -2.49 -20.66
CA SER A 347 -2.47 -1.53 -21.44
C SER A 347 -2.73 -0.26 -20.63
N SER A 348 -3.12 -0.40 -19.36
CA SER A 348 -3.30 0.74 -18.45
C SER A 348 -1.98 1.46 -18.15
N LEU A 349 -0.90 0.72 -17.92
CA LEU A 349 0.39 1.31 -17.51
C LEU A 349 1.14 2.01 -18.66
N LEU A 350 1.17 1.39 -19.85
CA LEU A 350 1.92 1.91 -21.01
C LEU A 350 1.04 2.60 -22.05
N GLY A 351 -0.28 2.43 -21.98
CA GLY A 351 -1.26 3.02 -22.90
C GLY A 351 -1.11 4.52 -23.09
N PRO A 352 -0.97 5.34 -22.03
CA PRO A 352 -0.78 6.79 -22.16
C PRO A 352 0.49 7.17 -22.96
N LEU A 353 1.57 6.41 -22.78
CA LEU A 353 2.84 6.63 -23.51
C LEU A 353 2.66 6.29 -24.99
N PHE A 354 2.08 5.14 -25.30
CA PHE A 354 1.82 4.73 -26.69
C PHE A 354 0.83 5.67 -27.40
N PHE A 355 -0.23 6.09 -26.72
CA PHE A 355 -1.19 7.07 -27.23
C PHE A 355 -0.51 8.40 -27.57
N SER A 356 0.35 8.87 -26.65
CA SER A 356 1.14 10.09 -26.87
C SER A 356 2.04 9.96 -28.09
N TRP A 357 2.72 8.82 -28.27
CA TRP A 357 3.55 8.56 -29.46
C TRP A 357 2.75 8.56 -30.76
N VAL A 358 1.58 7.93 -30.77
CA VAL A 358 0.69 7.85 -31.94
C VAL A 358 0.19 9.24 -32.36
N ILE A 359 -0.17 10.09 -31.39
CA ILE A 359 -0.57 11.49 -31.66
C ILE A 359 0.61 12.31 -32.17
N VAL A 360 1.76 12.24 -31.50
CA VAL A 360 2.95 13.01 -31.87
C VAL A 360 3.43 12.63 -33.28
N GLN A 361 3.19 11.41 -33.74
CA GLN A 361 3.57 10.97 -35.08
C GLN A 361 2.87 11.76 -36.22
N LEU A 362 1.68 12.31 -35.98
CA LEU A 362 1.00 13.16 -36.97
C LEU A 362 1.67 14.53 -37.11
N PHE A 363 2.35 15.02 -36.08
CA PHE A 363 2.92 16.36 -36.06
C PHE A 363 4.02 16.57 -37.12
N PRO A 364 5.02 15.68 -37.28
CA PRO A 364 5.99 15.76 -38.37
C PRO A 364 5.35 15.76 -39.77
N VAL A 365 4.22 15.08 -39.97
CA VAL A 365 3.53 15.03 -41.27
C VAL A 365 3.00 16.41 -41.67
N VAL A 366 2.36 17.08 -40.71
CA VAL A 366 1.86 18.45 -40.88
C VAL A 366 3.01 19.42 -41.14
N LEU A 367 4.08 19.32 -40.34
CA LEU A 367 5.26 20.17 -40.50
C LEU A 367 5.95 19.98 -41.85
N ILE A 368 6.18 18.74 -42.29
CA ILE A 368 6.80 18.46 -43.59
C ILE A 368 5.96 19.02 -44.72
N ALA A 369 4.62 18.91 -44.66
CA ALA A 369 3.74 19.50 -45.67
C ALA A 369 3.88 21.02 -45.73
N ILE A 370 3.89 21.71 -44.57
CA ILE A 370 4.04 23.17 -44.51
C ILE A 370 5.44 23.62 -44.96
N VAL A 371 6.49 22.90 -44.56
CA VAL A 371 7.88 23.21 -44.95
C VAL A 371 8.06 22.98 -46.44
N TYR A 372 7.55 21.90 -46.99
CA TYR A 372 7.57 21.60 -48.43
C TYR A 372 6.90 22.72 -49.25
N GLU A 373 5.73 23.21 -48.80
CA GLU A 373 5.07 24.33 -49.46
C GLU A 373 5.86 25.64 -49.40
N ARG A 374 6.60 25.85 -48.30
CA ARG A 374 7.47 27.01 -48.11
C ARG A 374 8.71 26.91 -49.00
N GLU A 375 9.35 25.75 -49.06
CA GLU A 375 10.57 25.47 -49.83
C GLU A 375 10.34 25.67 -51.34
N HIS A 376 9.30 25.04 -51.89
CA HIS A 376 8.96 25.17 -53.31
C HIS A 376 8.19 26.46 -53.64
N ARG A 377 8.08 27.41 -52.69
CA ARG A 377 7.38 28.69 -52.85
C ARG A 377 5.93 28.53 -53.34
N LEU A 378 5.30 27.38 -53.07
CA LEU A 378 3.93 27.08 -53.49
C LEU A 378 2.93 28.07 -52.89
N ARG A 379 3.18 28.54 -51.66
CA ARG A 379 2.36 29.58 -51.02
C ARG A 379 2.36 30.89 -51.80
N ILE A 380 3.52 31.32 -52.30
CA ILE A 380 3.65 32.56 -53.09
C ILE A 380 2.91 32.41 -54.42
N MET A 381 3.06 31.26 -55.08
CA MET A 381 2.30 30.96 -56.30
C MET A 381 0.79 31.01 -56.06
N MET A 382 0.29 30.42 -54.99
CA MET A 382 -1.15 30.44 -54.67
C MET A 382 -1.65 31.88 -54.38
N LYS A 383 -0.84 32.71 -53.73
CA LYS A 383 -1.15 34.14 -53.51
C LYS A 383 -1.22 34.93 -54.83
N MET A 384 -0.34 34.63 -55.78
CA MET A 384 -0.37 35.22 -57.13
C MET A 384 -1.61 34.82 -57.94
N HIS A 385 -2.27 33.70 -57.60
CA HIS A 385 -3.54 33.27 -58.21
C HIS A 385 -4.78 33.80 -57.46
N GLY A 386 -4.61 34.77 -56.54
CA GLY A 386 -5.70 35.43 -55.84
C GLY A 386 -6.16 34.76 -54.54
N LEU A 387 -5.36 33.84 -53.97
CA LEU A 387 -5.63 33.27 -52.65
C LEU A 387 -5.17 34.22 -51.53
N ASN A 388 -6.12 34.63 -50.68
CA ASN A 388 -5.81 35.43 -49.49
C ASN A 388 -5.21 34.58 -48.37
N ASP A 389 -4.36 35.19 -47.54
CA ASP A 389 -3.63 34.49 -46.46
C ASP A 389 -4.58 33.90 -45.39
N GLY A 390 -5.69 34.58 -45.08
CA GLY A 390 -6.70 34.10 -44.11
C GLY A 390 -7.40 32.79 -44.54
N PRO A 391 -8.06 32.76 -45.70
CA PRO A 391 -8.66 31.54 -46.26
C PRO A 391 -7.68 30.37 -46.39
N TYR A 392 -6.42 30.63 -46.75
CA TYR A 392 -5.39 29.59 -46.82
C TYR A 392 -5.17 28.88 -45.47
N TRP A 393 -5.01 29.63 -44.37
CA TRP A 393 -4.80 29.04 -43.05
C TRP A 393 -6.05 28.34 -42.54
N MET A 394 -7.25 28.88 -42.80
CA MET A 394 -8.52 28.24 -42.44
C MET A 394 -8.71 26.90 -43.18
N ILE A 395 -8.48 26.87 -44.50
CA ILE A 395 -8.63 25.65 -45.31
C ILE A 395 -7.55 24.62 -44.96
N SER A 396 -6.31 25.06 -44.73
CA SER A 396 -5.20 24.17 -44.35
C SER A 396 -5.41 23.57 -42.96
N TYR A 397 -5.87 24.37 -41.99
CA TYR A 397 -6.21 23.88 -40.66
C TYR A 397 -7.37 22.88 -40.70
N ALA A 398 -8.46 23.21 -41.40
CA ALA A 398 -9.60 22.31 -41.57
C ALA A 398 -9.17 20.98 -42.23
N TYR A 399 -8.29 21.03 -43.23
CA TYR A 399 -7.74 19.84 -43.88
C TYR A 399 -6.95 18.95 -42.91
N PHE A 400 -6.03 19.53 -42.13
CA PHE A 400 -5.23 18.78 -41.16
C PHE A 400 -6.07 18.24 -39.99
N LEU A 401 -7.13 18.96 -39.60
CA LEU A 401 -8.08 18.52 -38.58
C LEU A 401 -8.92 17.32 -39.04
N VAL A 402 -9.38 17.32 -40.30
CA VAL A 402 -10.07 16.15 -40.88
C VAL A 402 -9.10 14.97 -40.98
N LEU A 403 -7.85 15.22 -41.41
CA LEU A 403 -6.83 14.18 -41.51
C LEU A 403 -6.52 13.54 -40.15
N SER A 404 -6.35 14.35 -39.10
CA SER A 404 -6.11 13.83 -37.76
C SER A 404 -7.32 13.09 -37.20
N SER A 405 -8.53 13.58 -37.46
CA SER A 405 -9.78 12.92 -37.03
C SER A 405 -9.93 11.54 -37.67
N VAL A 406 -9.70 11.43 -38.99
CA VAL A 406 -9.74 10.15 -39.70
C VAL A 406 -8.67 9.20 -39.19
N TYR A 407 -7.46 9.70 -38.94
CA TYR A 407 -6.37 8.88 -38.39
C TYR A 407 -6.71 8.34 -36.99
N MET A 408 -7.22 9.19 -36.10
CA MET A 408 -7.62 8.78 -34.76
C MET A 408 -8.78 7.78 -34.80
N LEU A 409 -9.74 7.96 -35.71
CA LEU A 409 -10.82 7.00 -35.91
C LEU A 409 -10.27 5.63 -36.34
N CYS A 410 -9.37 5.60 -37.33
CA CYS A 410 -8.71 4.36 -37.75
C CYS A 410 -7.96 3.70 -36.60
N PHE A 411 -7.23 4.47 -35.78
CA PHE A 411 -6.52 3.96 -34.61
C PHE A 411 -7.47 3.32 -33.59
N VAL A 412 -8.58 4.00 -33.26
CA VAL A 412 -9.60 3.47 -32.35
C VAL A 412 -10.24 2.19 -32.89
N VAL A 413 -10.55 2.14 -34.19
CA VAL A 413 -11.10 0.94 -34.84
C VAL A 413 -10.12 -0.22 -34.77
N PHE A 414 -8.85 -0.01 -35.10
CA PHE A 414 -7.83 -1.07 -34.98
C PHE A 414 -7.63 -1.52 -33.53
N GLY A 415 -7.61 -0.58 -32.58
CA GLY A 415 -7.54 -0.89 -31.15
C GLY A 415 -8.73 -1.72 -30.68
N SER A 416 -9.95 -1.38 -31.11
CA SER A 416 -11.15 -2.13 -30.77
C SER A 416 -11.18 -3.53 -31.37
N VAL A 417 -10.75 -3.70 -32.63
CA VAL A 417 -10.69 -5.02 -33.28
C VAL A 417 -9.67 -5.91 -32.59
N ILE A 418 -8.49 -5.38 -32.26
CA ILE A 418 -7.44 -6.13 -31.56
C ILE A 418 -7.86 -6.44 -30.11
N GLY A 419 -8.54 -5.53 -29.43
CA GLY A 419 -9.10 -5.76 -28.08
C GLY A 419 -10.23 -6.80 -28.05
N SER A 420 -10.97 -6.97 -29.15
CA SER A 420 -12.05 -7.96 -29.29
C SER A 420 -11.60 -9.40 -29.53
N ILE A 421 -10.29 -9.61 -29.71
CA ILE A 421 -9.68 -10.95 -29.67
C ILE A 421 -9.79 -11.45 -28.23
N PRO A 422 -10.32 -12.67 -27.97
CA PRO A 422 -10.87 -13.03 -26.67
C PRO A 422 -9.78 -13.23 -25.63
N PHE A 423 -9.43 -12.17 -24.93
CA PHE A 423 -8.90 -12.23 -23.58
C PHE A 423 -10.09 -12.16 -22.62
N PRO A 424 -10.15 -13.01 -21.58
CA PRO A 424 -11.28 -13.04 -20.66
C PRO A 424 -11.50 -11.63 -20.11
N MET A 425 -12.70 -11.11 -20.36
CA MET A 425 -13.09 -9.74 -20.10
C MET A 425 -12.68 -9.29 -18.70
N SER A 426 -11.74 -8.37 -18.65
CA SER A 426 -11.57 -7.46 -17.51
C SER A 426 -11.10 -6.14 -18.09
N CYS A 427 -11.99 -5.15 -18.01
CA CYS A 427 -11.78 -3.74 -18.34
C CYS A 427 -11.73 -3.36 -19.84
N TYR A 428 -12.90 -3.42 -20.48
CA TYR A 428 -13.19 -2.59 -21.65
C TYR A 428 -13.45 -1.14 -21.21
N PHE A 429 -12.69 -0.20 -21.81
CA PHE A 429 -13.04 1.20 -22.08
C PHE A 429 -13.96 1.90 -21.07
N SER A 430 -13.36 2.62 -20.13
CA SER A 430 -13.99 3.76 -19.44
C SER A 430 -12.92 4.81 -19.13
N VAL A 431 -12.53 5.57 -20.16
CA VAL A 431 -12.19 7.00 -20.04
C VAL A 431 -12.81 7.71 -21.22
#